data_AF-A0A8J2XCB5-F1
#
_entry.id   AF-A0A8J2XCB5-F1
#
_cell.length_a   1.000
_cell.length_b   1.000
_cell.length_c   1.000
_cell.angle_alpha   90.00
_cell.angle_beta   90.00
_cell.angle_gamma   90.00
#
_symmetry.space_group_name_H-M   'P 1'
#
loop_
_entity.id
_entity.type
_entity.pdbx_description
1 polymer ?
#
loop_
_entity_poly.entity_id
_entity_poly.type
_entity_poly.pdbx_seq_one_letter_code
_entity_poly.pdbx_strand_id
1 'polypeptide(L)' 'MLLGQILLKKRWVSLNQLETTVNQQKDSNHKLGELLLQQGFIAQEQLEQALKEQYWRRNGYWVID' A
#
# COMPACT_ATOMS: atom_id res chain seq x y z
N MET A 1 5.63 -9.13 -4.24
CA MET A 1 4.37 -8.39 -4.45
C MET A 1 4.54 -6.94 -4.01
N LEU A 2 3.96 -5.97 -4.71
CA LEU A 2 4.07 -4.55 -4.38
C LEU A 2 3.02 -4.15 -3.33
N LEU A 3 3.33 -3.14 -2.51
CA LEU A 3 2.40 -2.63 -1.48
C LEU A 3 1.05 -2.22 -2.09
N GLY A 4 1.08 -1.45 -3.18
CA GLY A 4 -0.14 -1.00 -3.85
C GLY A 4 -1.04 -2.14 -4.35
N GLN A 5 -0.45 -3.26 -4.76
CA GLN A 5 -1.23 -4.44 -5.18
C GLN A 5 -1.93 -5.11 -4.00
N ILE A 6 -1.30 -5.14 -2.82
CA ILE A 6 -1.88 -5.70 -1.61
C ILE A 6 -3.08 -4.84 -1.20
N LEU A 7 -2.90 -3.53 -1.17
CA LEU A 7 -3.95 -2.56 -0.83
C LEU A 7 -5.15 -2.64 -1.78
N LEU A 8 -4.90 -2.80 -3.09
CA LEU A 8 -5.96 -3.02 -4.10
C LEU A 8 -6.68 -4.34 -3.87
N LYS A 9 -5.94 -5.44 -3.62
CA LYS A 9 -6.54 -6.77 -3.39
C LYS A 9 -7.46 -6.76 -2.17
N LYS A 10 -7.06 -6.06 -1.10
CA LYS A 10 -7.85 -5.88 0.13
C LYS A 10 -9.01 -4.87 -0.03
N ARG A 11 -9.13 -4.21 -1.19
CA ARG A 11 -10.11 -3.13 -1.46
C ARG A 11 -10.03 -1.95 -0.49
N TRP A 12 -8.88 -1.72 0.13
CA TRP A 12 -8.67 -0.55 1.01
C TRP A 12 -8.39 0.72 0.22
N VAL A 13 -7.82 0.57 -0.97
CA VAL A 13 -7.65 1.68 -1.93
C VAL A 13 -8.26 1.29 -3.28
N SER A 14 -8.73 2.29 -4.00
CA SER A 14 -9.16 2.15 -5.40
C SER A 14 -7.98 2.36 -6.35
N LEU A 15 -8.11 1.85 -7.59
CA LEU A 15 -7.09 2.06 -8.63
C LEU A 15 -6.80 3.55 -8.85
N ASN A 16 -7.85 4.36 -8.98
CA ASN A 16 -7.72 5.82 -9.16
C ASN A 16 -7.00 6.51 -7.99
N GLN A 17 -7.25 6.09 -6.75
CA GLN A 17 -6.57 6.63 -5.57
C GLN A 17 -5.09 6.27 -5.63
N LEU A 18 -4.79 5.00 -5.90
CA LEU A 18 -3.42 4.52 -6.02
C LEU A 18 -2.65 5.27 -7.13
N GLU A 19 -3.24 5.43 -8.31
CA GLU A 19 -2.61 6.13 -9.43
C GLU A 19 -2.35 7.61 -9.11
N THR A 20 -3.30 8.27 -8.46
CA THR A 20 -3.15 9.67 -8.02
C THR A 20 -1.99 9.81 -7.03
N THR A 21 -1.94 8.95 -6.02
CA THR A 21 -0.87 8.94 -5.01
C THR A 21 0.48 8.56 -5.64
N VAL A 22 0.52 7.61 -6.57
CA VAL A 22 1.75 7.22 -7.29
C VAL A 22 2.28 8.38 -8.14
N ASN A 23 1.41 9.13 -8.81
CA ASN A 23 1.85 10.32 -9.55
C ASN A 23 2.41 11.38 -8.61
N GLN A 24 1.74 11.65 -7.48
CA GLN A 24 2.27 12.60 -6.48
C GLN A 24 3.59 12.14 -5.85
N GLN A 25 3.79 10.84 -5.67
CA GLN A 25 5.06 10.26 -5.21
C GLN A 25 6.21 10.48 -6.22
N LYS A 26 5.94 10.66 -7.51
CA LYS A 26 7.03 10.96 -8.47
C LYS A 26 7.64 12.33 -8.23
N ASP A 27 6.81 13.29 -7.83
CA ASP A 27 7.22 14.66 -7.52
C ASP A 27 7.64 14.84 -6.05
N SER A 28 7.42 13.82 -5.21
CA SER A 28 7.60 13.89 -3.77
C SER A 28 8.45 12.72 -3.26
N ASN A 29 9.50 12.99 -2.50
CA ASN A 29 10.40 11.96 -1.97
C ASN A 29 9.77 11.10 -0.82
N HIS A 30 8.44 11.11 -0.70
CA HIS A 30 7.68 10.39 0.32
C HIS A 30 7.35 8.97 -0.13
N LYS A 31 7.19 8.05 0.82
CA LYS A 31 6.78 6.67 0.50
C LYS A 31 5.29 6.61 0.17
N LEU A 32 4.93 5.76 -0.79
CA LEU A 32 3.52 5.51 -1.16
C LEU A 32 2.59 5.30 0.05
N GLY A 33 2.99 4.46 1.01
CA GLY A 33 2.16 4.18 2.20
C GLY A 33 1.93 5.39 3.09
N GLU A 34 2.93 6.27 3.21
CA GLU A 34 2.81 7.51 4.00
C GLU A 34 1.89 8.51 3.31
N LEU A 35 1.99 8.64 1.99
CA LEU A 35 1.07 9.49 1.21
C LEU A 35 -0.37 8.98 1.30
N LEU A 36 -0.60 7.67 1.20
CA LEU A 36 -1.93 7.09 1.35
C LEU A 36 -2.53 7.34 2.76
N LEU A 37 -1.68 7.32 3.80
CA LEU A 37 -2.08 7.70 5.16
C LEU A 37 -2.41 9.18 5.27
N GLN A 38 -1.53 10.05 4.76
CA GLN A 38 -1.72 11.50 4.80
C GLN A 38 -2.98 11.94 4.05
N GLN A 39 -3.32 11.24 2.97
CA GLN A 39 -4.54 11.48 2.19
C GLN A 39 -5.80 10.90 2.84
N GLY A 40 -5.67 10.14 3.93
CA GLY A 40 -6.79 9.46 4.58
C GLY A 40 -7.40 8.34 3.75
N PHE A 41 -6.69 7.82 2.75
CA PHE A 41 -7.16 6.70 1.92
C PHE A 41 -7.03 5.36 2.65
N ILE A 42 -6.08 5.25 3.57
CA ILE A 42 -5.90 4.08 4.43
C ILE A 42 -5.71 4.50 5.88
N ALA A 43 -6.08 3.61 6.80
CA ALA A 43 -5.74 3.75 8.22
C ALA A 43 -4.33 3.22 8.52
N GLN A 44 -3.74 3.63 9.65
CA GLN A 44 -2.40 3.19 10.06
C GLN A 44 -2.33 1.67 10.18
N GLU A 45 -3.35 1.07 10.79
CA GLU A 45 -3.49 -0.38 10.94
C GLU A 45 -3.52 -1.11 9.58
N GLN A 46 -4.17 -0.53 8.58
CA GLN A 46 -4.22 -1.08 7.21
C GLN A 46 -2.85 -1.02 6.55
N LEU A 47 -2.10 0.08 6.72
CA LEU A 47 -0.74 0.17 6.22
C LEU A 47 0.16 -0.90 6.87
N GLU A 48 0.08 -1.05 8.19
CA GLU A 48 0.87 -2.05 8.92
C GLU A 48 0.58 -3.48 8.48
N GLN A 49 -0.71 -3.82 8.31
CA GLN A 49 -1.11 -5.12 7.78
C GLN A 49 -0.56 -5.37 6.38
N ALA A 50 -0.67 -4.38 5.48
CA ALA A 50 -0.18 -4.51 4.12
C ALA A 50 1.35 -4.64 4.07
N LEU A 51 2.08 -3.90 4.91
CA LEU A 51 3.54 -4.00 5.03
C LEU A 51 3.98 -5.37 5.57
N LYS A 52 3.27 -5.90 6.57
CA LYS A 52 3.53 -7.24 7.11
C LYS A 52 3.35 -8.33 6.05
N GLU A 53 2.26 -8.25 5.30
CA GLU A 53 1.99 -9.16 4.19
C GLU A 53 3.05 -9.03 3.08
N GLN A 54 3.44 -7.80 2.74
CA GLN A 54 4.50 -7.55 1.76
C GLN A 54 5.82 -8.17 2.20
N TYR A 55 6.19 -8.01 3.47
CA TYR A 55 7.39 -8.58 4.06
C TYR A 55 7.37 -10.11 3.96
N TRP A 56 6.29 -10.75 4.41
CA TRP A 56 6.16 -12.22 4.34
C TRP A 56 6.28 -12.74 2.91
N ARG A 57 5.52 -12.17 1.96
CA ARG A 57 5.57 -12.57 0.55
C ARG A 57 6.96 -12.37 -0.07
N ARG A 58 7.70 -11.32 0.34
CA ARG A 58 9.05 -11.03 -0.18
C ARG A 58 10.11 -11.95 0.39
N ASN A 59 9.92 -12.45 1.61
CA ASN A 59 10.83 -13.41 2.26
C ASN A 59 10.45 -14.88 1.97
N GLY A 60 9.53 -15.13 1.03
CA GLY A 60 9.16 -16.49 0.61
C GLY A 60 8.15 -17.20 1.51
N TYR A 61 7.55 -16.50 2.48
CA TYR A 61 6.47 -17.06 3.29
C TYR A 61 5.16 -17.06 2.50
N TRP A 62 4.47 -18.20 2.51
CA TRP A 62 3.14 -18.31 1.92
C TRP A 62 2.12 -17.73 2.88
N VAL A 63 1.62 -16.52 2.56
CA VAL A 63 0.53 -15.89 3.30
C VAL A 63 -0.78 -16.49 2.78
N ILE A 64 -1.41 -17.32 3.60
CA ILE A 64 -2.77 -17.83 3.36
C ILE A 64 -3.71 -16.64 3.53
N ASP A 65 -4.42 -16.27 2.47
CA ASP A 65 -5.43 -15.21 2.44
C ASP A 65 -6.81 -15.85 2.24
#